data_AF-A0A0S3RZV1-F1
#
_entry.id   AF-A0A0S3RZV1-F1
#
_cell.length_a   1.000
_cell.length_b   1.000
_cell.length_c   1.000
_cell.angle_alpha   90.00
_cell.angle_beta   90.00
_cell.angle_gamma   90.00
#
_symmetry.space_group_name_H-M   'P 1'
#
loop_
_entity.id
_entity.type
_entity.pdbx_description
1 polymer ?
#
loop_
_entity_poly.entity_id
_entity_poly.type
_entity_poly.pdbx_seq_one_letter_code
_entity_poly.pdbx_strand_id
1 'polypeptide(L)'
;AAWAICNVSGAGTKENVRYLADQGCIKGLCELLASPDPKLLLMCLQGLENFLKVGKDDQSEDNVFVAKVMECDGVYEKIHNLLASGNKDITNVAWRLCERIWNENEPDSD
;
A
#
# COMPACT_ATOMS: atom_id res chain seq x y z
N ALA A 1 6.46 -14.65 -1.03
CA ALA A 1 6.68 -13.46 -1.89
C ALA A 1 6.44 -12.15 -1.11
N ALA A 2 5.23 -11.91 -0.57
CA ALA A 2 4.90 -10.71 0.21
C ALA A 2 5.92 -10.38 1.32
N TRP A 3 6.40 -11.39 2.05
CA TRP A 3 7.40 -11.22 3.12
C TRP A 3 8.70 -10.56 2.64
N ALA A 4 9.22 -10.97 1.48
CA ALA A 4 10.42 -10.40 0.91
C ALA A 4 10.18 -8.96 0.43
N ILE A 5 9.00 -8.67 -0.10
CA ILE A 5 8.61 -7.33 -0.56
C ILE A 5 8.51 -6.36 0.63
N CYS A 6 7.95 -6.79 1.77
CA CYS A 6 7.91 -5.99 2.99
C CYS A 6 9.31 -5.68 3.52
N ASN A 7 10.21 -6.67 3.51
CA ASN A 7 11.59 -6.48 3.95
C ASN A 7 12.37 -5.54 3.01
N VAL A 8 12.21 -5.69 1.70
CA VAL A 8 12.87 -4.83 0.70
C VAL A 8 12.27 -3.42 0.71
N SER A 9 10.96 -3.26 0.89
CA SER A 9 10.32 -1.94 1.00
C SER A 9 10.64 -1.23 2.33
N GLY A 10 10.90 -1.98 3.40
CA GLY A 10 11.26 -1.42 4.72
C GLY A 10 12.75 -1.16 4.92
N ALA A 11 13.64 -1.95 4.31
CA ALA A 11 15.09 -1.88 4.51
C ALA A 11 15.91 -1.68 3.22
N GLY A 12 15.26 -1.68 2.05
CA GLY A 12 15.90 -1.47 0.75
C GLY A 12 16.05 0.01 0.39
N THR A 13 16.84 0.27 -0.65
CA THR A 13 17.01 1.61 -1.23
C THR A 13 15.77 2.05 -2.02
N LYS A 14 15.56 3.36 -2.14
CA LYS A 14 14.42 3.94 -2.89
C LYS A 14 14.33 3.40 -4.32
N GLU A 15 15.47 3.19 -4.98
CA GLU A 15 15.56 2.61 -6.32
C GLU A 15 15.01 1.18 -6.40
N ASN A 16 15.32 0.32 -5.42
CA ASN A 16 14.80 -1.06 -5.39
C ASN A 16 13.28 -1.06 -5.19
N VAL A 17 12.77 -0.13 -4.37
CA VAL A 17 11.34 0.05 -4.11
C VAL A 17 10.63 0.54 -5.37
N ARG A 18 11.19 1.53 -6.07
CA ARG A 18 10.69 1.96 -7.39
C ARG A 18 10.68 0.82 -8.40
N TYR A 19 11.77 0.06 -8.49
CA TYR A 19 11.87 -1.07 -9.40
C TYR A 19 10.78 -2.13 -9.12
N LEU A 20 10.56 -2.48 -7.85
CA LEU A 20 9.49 -3.41 -7.48
C LEU A 20 8.11 -2.89 -7.86
N ALA A 21 7.82 -1.60 -7.60
CA ALA A 21 6.57 -1.00 -8.03
C ALA A 21 6.41 -0.97 -9.56
N ASP A 22 7.51 -0.82 -10.30
CA ASP A 22 7.52 -0.87 -11.76
C ASP A 22 7.24 -2.28 -12.30
N GLN A 23 7.78 -3.31 -11.65
CA GLN A 23 7.50 -4.72 -11.94
C GLN A 23 6.06 -5.17 -11.63
N GLY A 24 5.15 -4.25 -11.28
CA GLY A 24 3.75 -4.56 -10.99
C GLY A 24 3.53 -5.16 -9.60
N CYS A 25 4.48 -5.00 -8.68
CA CYS A 25 4.38 -5.56 -7.33
C CYS A 25 3.20 -4.96 -6.54
N ILE A 26 2.88 -3.69 -6.77
CA ILE A 26 1.69 -3.02 -6.19
C ILE A 26 0.41 -3.74 -6.58
N LYS A 27 0.26 -4.09 -7.87
CA LYS A 27 -0.90 -4.82 -8.36
C LYS A 27 -1.00 -6.21 -7.72
N GLY A 28 0.12 -6.92 -7.63
CA GLY A 28 0.18 -8.21 -6.93
C GLY A 28 -0.22 -8.10 -5.45
N LEU A 29 0.24 -7.07 -4.74
CA LEU A 29 -0.18 -6.81 -3.35
C LEU A 29 -1.68 -6.52 -3.25
N CYS A 30 -2.23 -5.74 -4.19
CA CYS A 30 -3.64 -5.43 -4.25
C CYS A 30 -4.50 -6.67 -4.52
N GLU A 31 -4.03 -7.60 -5.36
CA GLU A 31 -4.68 -8.91 -5.56
C GLU A 31 -4.65 -9.75 -4.29
N LEU A 32 -3.52 -9.77 -3.58
CA LEU A 32 -3.36 -10.51 -2.33
C LEU A 32 -4.22 -9.95 -1.18
N LEU A 33 -4.64 -8.67 -1.22
CA LEU A 33 -5.62 -8.10 -0.27
C LEU A 33 -7.00 -8.78 -0.32
N ALA A 34 -7.29 -9.59 -1.33
CA ALA A 34 -8.50 -10.42 -1.39
C ALA A 34 -8.32 -11.81 -0.75
N SER A 35 -7.14 -12.13 -0.23
CA SER A 35 -6.87 -13.43 0.39
C SER A 35 -7.52 -13.55 1.77
N PRO A 36 -7.97 -14.76 2.17
CA PRO A 36 -8.57 -14.99 3.48
C PRO A 36 -7.57 -15.06 4.65
N ASP A 37 -6.25 -15.05 4.37
CA ASP A 37 -5.23 -15.16 5.41
C ASP A 37 -4.92 -13.80 6.06
N PRO A 38 -5.31 -13.57 7.32
CA PRO A 38 -5.11 -12.30 8.01
C PRO A 38 -3.63 -11.91 8.15
N LYS A 39 -2.72 -12.88 8.25
CA LYS A 39 -1.28 -12.58 8.34
C LYS A 39 -0.77 -12.06 7.02
N LEU A 40 -1.16 -12.69 5.91
CA LEU A 40 -0.79 -12.27 4.57
C LEU A 40 -1.34 -10.87 4.26
N LEU A 41 -2.59 -10.60 4.65
CA LEU A 41 -3.23 -9.29 4.52
C LEU A 41 -2.44 -8.20 5.25
N LEU A 42 -2.08 -8.43 6.52
CA LEU A 42 -1.30 -7.49 7.31
C LEU A 42 0.05 -7.18 6.65
N MET A 43 0.72 -8.20 6.12
CA MET A 43 1.98 -8.00 5.38
C MET A 43 1.77 -7.16 4.12
N CYS A 44 0.73 -7.44 3.35
CA CYS A 44 0.48 -6.70 2.12
C CYS A 44 0.20 -5.23 2.41
N LEU A 45 -0.60 -4.94 3.44
CA LEU A 45 -0.88 -3.58 3.89
C LEU A 45 0.40 -2.87 4.38
N GLN A 46 1.25 -3.54 5.16
CA GLN A 46 2.54 -2.98 5.61
C GLN A 46 3.49 -2.72 4.43
N GLY A 47 3.51 -3.60 3.44
CA GLY A 47 4.28 -3.41 2.22
C GLY A 47 3.83 -2.14 1.48
N LEU A 48 2.52 -2.00 1.24
CA LEU A 48 1.93 -0.81 0.60
C LEU A 48 2.22 0.47 1.39
N GLU A 49 2.12 0.42 2.72
CA GLU A 49 2.44 1.57 3.58
C GLU A 49 3.91 2.01 3.40
N ASN A 50 4.83 1.06 3.29
CA ASN A 50 6.25 1.34 3.05
C ASN A 50 6.48 1.94 1.66
N PHE A 51 5.83 1.42 0.61
CA PHE A 51 5.91 2.00 -0.74
C PHE A 51 5.49 3.47 -0.74
N LEU A 52 4.32 3.77 -0.17
CA LEU A 52 3.81 5.14 -0.06
C LEU A 52 4.77 6.04 0.72
N LYS A 53 5.32 5.54 1.84
CA LYS A 53 6.29 6.29 2.65
C LYS A 53 7.56 6.62 1.87
N VAL A 54 8.07 5.68 1.08
CA VAL A 54 9.28 5.88 0.26
C VAL A 54 9.03 6.92 -0.83
N GLY A 55 7.84 6.93 -1.45
CA GLY A 55 7.53 7.93 -2.47
C GLY A 55 7.35 9.34 -1.90
N LYS A 56 6.81 9.45 -0.68
CA LYS A 56 6.76 10.72 0.05
C LYS A 56 8.17 11.25 0.35
N ASP A 57 9.07 10.36 0.77
CA ASP A 57 10.48 10.69 1.04
C ASP A 57 11.28 11.04 -0.22
N ASP A 58 10.77 10.67 -1.40
CA ASP A 58 11.38 11.00 -2.69
C ASP A 58 11.06 12.42 -3.18
N GLN A 59 10.28 13.20 -2.41
CA GLN A 59 9.90 14.60 -2.69
C GLN A 59 9.41 14.87 -4.12
N SER A 60 8.90 13.85 -4.82
CA SER A 60 8.17 14.07 -6.08
C SER A 60 6.84 14.74 -5.75
N GLU A 61 6.49 15.78 -6.52
CA GLU A 61 5.20 16.49 -6.40
C GLU A 61 4.01 15.52 -6.43
N ASP A 62 4.13 14.42 -7.18
CA ASP A 62 3.16 13.34 -7.21
C ASP A 62 3.77 12.03 -6.69
N ASN A 63 3.11 11.44 -5.69
CA ASN A 63 3.51 10.13 -5.20
C ASN A 63 3.04 9.04 -6.18
N VAL A 64 3.89 8.68 -7.14
CA VAL A 64 3.60 7.69 -8.19
C VAL A 64 3.09 6.34 -7.67
N PHE A 65 3.40 5.99 -6.43
CA PHE A 65 2.91 4.77 -5.80
C PHE A 65 1.41 4.86 -5.47
N VAL A 66 0.93 6.04 -5.07
CA VAL A 66 -0.49 6.30 -4.82
C VAL A 66 -1.29 6.10 -6.10
N ALA A 67 -0.84 6.71 -7.21
CA ALA A 67 -1.48 6.57 -8.51
C ALA A 67 -1.57 5.09 -8.93
N LYS A 68 -0.48 4.32 -8.80
CA LYS A 68 -0.50 2.87 -9.10
C LYS A 68 -1.44 2.06 -8.20
N VAL A 69 -1.61 2.45 -6.94
CA VAL A 69 -2.58 1.80 -6.05
C VAL A 69 -4.01 2.12 -6.48
N MET A 70 -4.28 3.36 -6.92
CA MET A 70 -5.59 3.76 -7.44
C MET A 70 -5.94 3.10 -8.77
N GLU A 71 -4.95 2.86 -9.61
CA GLU A 71 -5.12 2.08 -10.85
C GLU A 71 -5.48 0.61 -10.58
N CYS A 72 -5.34 0.12 -9.34
CA CYS A 72 -5.72 -1.24 -8.99
C CYS A 72 -7.22 -1.35 -8.71
N ASP A 73 -7.92 -2.12 -9.54
CA ASP A 73 -9.34 -2.40 -9.36
C ASP A 73 -9.67 -3.00 -7.99
N GLY A 74 -10.69 -2.42 -7.35
CA GLY A 74 -11.28 -2.95 -6.13
C GLY A 74 -10.44 -2.79 -4.86
N VAL A 75 -9.38 -1.97 -4.86
CA VAL A 75 -8.58 -1.72 -3.64
C VAL A 75 -9.44 -1.18 -2.50
N TYR A 76 -10.34 -0.24 -2.80
CA TYR A 76 -11.25 0.35 -1.82
C TYR A 76 -12.20 -0.68 -1.22
N GLU A 77 -12.80 -1.53 -2.05
CA GLU A 77 -13.71 -2.58 -1.60
C GLU A 77 -12.98 -3.59 -0.71
N LYS A 78 -11.74 -3.97 -1.09
CA LYS A 78 -10.91 -4.86 -0.28
C LYS A 78 -10.56 -4.22 1.07
N ILE A 79 -10.16 -2.96 1.10
CA ILE A 79 -9.90 -2.21 2.34
C ILE A 79 -11.18 -2.14 3.19
N HIS A 80 -12.33 -1.88 2.59
CA HIS A 80 -13.61 -1.85 3.30
C HIS A 80 -13.96 -3.21 3.92
N ASN A 81 -13.75 -4.30 3.19
CA ASN A 81 -13.93 -5.66 3.72
C ASN A 81 -12.95 -5.97 4.86
N LEU A 82 -11.72 -5.47 4.79
CA LEU A 82 -10.72 -5.60 5.85
C LEU A 82 -11.12 -4.81 7.10
N LEU A 83 -11.70 -3.62 6.94
CA LEU A 83 -12.27 -2.85 8.05
C LEU A 83 -13.45 -3.60 8.69
N ALA A 84 -14.26 -4.32 7.90
CA ALA A 84 -15.38 -5.13 8.37
C ALA A 84 -14.97 -6.47 9.00
N SER A 85 -13.74 -6.95 8.76
CA SER A 85 -13.25 -8.25 9.24
C SER A 85 -13.14 -8.39 10.78
N GLY A 86 -13.22 -7.27 11.51
CA GLY A 86 -13.19 -7.23 12.98
C GLY A 86 -11.81 -7.42 13.61
N ASN A 87 -10.75 -7.59 12.81
CA ASN A 87 -9.40 -7.79 13.29
C ASN A 87 -8.70 -6.45 13.52
N LYS A 88 -8.60 -6.02 14.79
CA LYS A 88 -8.15 -4.67 15.18
C LYS A 88 -6.80 -4.27 14.58
N ASP A 89 -5.86 -5.20 14.47
CA ASP A 89 -4.54 -4.94 13.89
C ASP A 89 -4.64 -4.62 12.40
N ILE A 90 -5.40 -5.43 11.66
CA ILE A 90 -5.63 -5.24 10.22
C ILE A 90 -6.42 -3.95 9.98
N THR A 91 -7.49 -3.73 10.73
CA THR A 91 -8.34 -2.54 10.63
C THR A 91 -7.51 -1.27 10.84
N ASN A 92 -6.64 -1.25 11.86
CA ASN A 92 -5.80 -0.09 12.16
C ASN A 92 -4.80 0.21 11.03
N VAL A 93 -4.12 -0.81 10.50
CA VAL A 93 -3.16 -0.62 9.39
C VAL A 93 -3.89 -0.24 8.10
N ALA A 94 -5.02 -0.87 7.81
CA ALA A 94 -5.86 -0.55 6.64
C ALA A 94 -6.37 0.89 6.70
N TRP A 95 -6.79 1.35 7.88
CA TRP A 95 -7.25 2.72 8.08
C TRP A 95 -6.14 3.74 7.85
N ARG A 96 -4.96 3.52 8.43
CA ARG A 96 -3.79 4.39 8.20
C ARG A 96 -3.34 4.44 6.74
N LEU A 97 -3.40 3.31 6.05
CA LEU A 97 -3.11 3.23 4.62
C LEU A 97 -4.10 4.09 3.83
N CYS A 98 -5.39 3.93 4.12
CA CYS A 98 -6.47 4.66 3.47
C CYS A 98 -6.35 6.18 3.71
N GLU A 99 -6.03 6.59 4.95
CA GLU A 99 -5.81 7.99 5.32
C GLU A 99 -4.62 8.59 4.56
N ARG A 100 -3.51 7.86 4.39
CA ARG A 100 -2.39 8.34 3.57
C ARG A 100 -2.75 8.47 2.11
N ILE A 101 -3.37 7.45 1.54
CA ILE A 101 -3.81 7.47 0.15
C ILE A 101 -4.73 8.67 -0.07
N TRP A 102 -5.67 8.93 0.84
CA TRP A 102 -6.58 10.07 0.76
C TRP A 102 -5.84 11.41 0.86
N ASN A 103 -5.01 11.60 1.90
CA ASN A 103 -4.26 12.85 2.09
C ASN A 103 -3.27 13.17 0.97
N GLU A 104 -2.74 12.16 0.28
CA GLU A 104 -1.85 12.39 -0.87
C GLU A 104 -2.60 12.46 -2.22
N ASN A 105 -3.92 12.24 -2.23
CA ASN A 105 -4.77 12.50 -3.40
C ASN A 105 -5.53 13.83 -3.32
N GLU A 106 -5.60 14.46 -2.15
CA GLU A 106 -6.08 15.84 -2.09
C GLU A 106 -4.91 16.75 -2.49
N PRO A 107 -4.91 17.32 -3.72
CA PRO A 107 -4.09 18.50 -3.94
C PRO A 107 -4.59 19.55 -2.95
N ASP A 108 -3.67 20.13 -2.16
CA ASP A 108 -3.92 21.30 -1.33
C ASP A 108 -4.89 22.23 -2.08
N SER A 109 -6.17 22.18 -1.68
CA SER A 109 -7.19 23.05 -2.23
C SER A 109 -7.13 24.31 -1.38
N ASP A 110 -6.47 25.30 -1.96
CA ASP A 110 -6.33 26.73 -1.57
C ASP A 110 -7.30 27.24 -0.49
#